data_AF-A0A955M5V6-F1
#
_entry.id   AF-A0A955M5V6-F1
#
_cell.length_a   1.000
_cell.length_b   1.000
_cell.length_c   1.000
_cell.angle_alpha   90.00
_cell.angle_beta   90.00
_cell.angle_gamma   90.00
#
_symmetry.space_group_name_H-M   'P 1'
#
loop_
_entity.id
_entity.type
_entity.pdbx_description
1 polymer ?
#
loop_
_entity_poly.entity_id
_entity_poly.type
_entity_poly.pdbx_seq_one_letter_code
_entity_poly.pdbx_strand_id
1 'polypeptide(L)'
;MTAPARILAGVAACLIIWAIAIVIEKIILTLAKKSRIQRDVFYLLGRIVKMVLIVVGLIAGFGTMGIDVAAMVAGLGLTGFALGFALKDALSNVLAGVLVLVYQPFRIGSHIKVSGYDGTVRRVDLRYTTVESDNRTVLIPNANLFNNPVEIFKS
;
A
#
# COMPACT_ATOMS: atom_id res chain seq x y z
N MET A 1 15.51 37.36 1.22
CA MET A 1 15.33 37.11 2.67
C MET A 1 16.68 37.22 3.35
N THR A 2 16.75 37.88 4.51
CA THR A 2 17.97 37.88 5.33
C THR A 2 18.24 36.46 5.86
N ALA A 3 19.50 36.10 6.12
CA ALA A 3 19.88 34.81 6.70
C ALA A 3 19.00 34.37 7.91
N PRO A 4 18.72 35.24 8.90
CA PRO A 4 17.83 34.87 10.02
C PRO A 4 16.39 34.56 9.58
N ALA A 5 15.85 35.25 8.57
CA ALA A 5 14.49 35.00 8.09
C ALA A 5 14.33 33.63 7.42
N ARG A 6 15.38 33.13 6.74
CA ARG A 6 15.38 31.80 6.11
C ARG A 6 15.40 30.68 7.14
N ILE A 7 16.21 30.85 8.18
CA ILE A 7 16.29 29.90 9.30
C ILE A 7 14.94 29.83 10.00
N LEU A 8 14.33 30.98 10.32
CA LEU A 8 13.01 31.02 10.96
C LEU A 8 11.93 30.35 10.10
N ALA A 9 11.91 30.64 8.79
CA ALA A 9 10.97 30.02 7.85
C ALA A 9 11.14 28.49 7.80
N GLY A 10 12.38 27.98 7.81
CA GLY A 10 12.62 26.54 7.80
C GLY A 10 12.28 25.83 9.09
N VAL A 11 12.55 26.46 10.24
CA VAL A 11 12.07 25.93 11.53
C VAL A 11 10.55 25.91 11.56
N ALA A 12 9.88 26.98 11.11
CA ALA A 12 8.43 27.02 11.03
C ALA A 12 7.86 25.91 10.11
N ALA A 13 8.47 25.69 8.94
CA ALA A 13 8.06 24.61 8.03
C ALA A 13 8.20 23.23 8.68
N CYS A 14 9.31 22.94 9.37
CA CYS A 14 9.50 21.70 10.12
C CYS A 14 8.41 21.51 11.18
N LEU A 15 8.11 22.55 11.95
CA LEU A 15 7.11 22.49 13.02
C LEU A 15 5.69 22.28 12.48
N ILE A 16 5.35 22.95 11.38
CA ILE A 16 4.05 22.77 10.70
C ILE A 16 3.90 21.32 10.23
N ILE A 17 4.90 20.77 9.55
CA ILE A 17 4.85 19.39 9.04
C ILE A 17 4.82 18.38 10.19
N TRP A 18 5.57 18.61 11.26
CA TRP A 18 5.52 17.78 12.46
C TRP A 18 4.14 17.80 13.13
N ALA A 19 3.51 18.97 13.24
CA ALA A 19 2.14 19.10 13.76
C ALA A 19 1.14 18.34 12.87
N ILE A 20 1.24 18.49 11.54
CA ILE A 20 0.43 17.73 10.58
C ILE A 20 0.63 16.22 10.76
N ALA A 21 1.88 15.76 10.93
CA ALA A 21 2.20 14.35 11.12
C ALA A 21 1.53 13.76 12.38
N ILE A 22 1.51 14.51 13.49
CA ILE A 22 0.80 14.10 14.71
C ILE A 22 -0.70 14.05 14.50
N VAL A 23 -1.27 15.04 13.79
CA VAL A 23 -2.70 15.07 13.50
C VAL A 23 -3.10 13.87 12.64
N ILE A 24 -2.33 13.58 11.59
CA ILE A 24 -2.58 12.43 10.71
C ILE A 24 -2.46 11.11 11.46
N GLU A 25 -1.43 10.93 12.29
CA GLU A 25 -1.28 9.75 13.16
C GLU A 25 -2.53 9.58 14.04
N LYS A 26 -2.99 10.64 14.71
CA LYS A 26 -4.19 10.60 15.55
C LYS A 26 -5.45 10.25 14.77
N ILE A 27 -5.61 10.75 13.55
CA ILE A 27 -6.75 10.42 12.68
C ILE A 27 -6.73 8.93 12.34
N ILE A 28 -5.58 8.41 11.91
CA ILE A 28 -5.41 6.98 11.59
C ILE A 28 -5.75 6.10 12.79
N LEU A 29 -5.25 6.44 13.98
CA LEU A 29 -5.54 5.71 15.22
C LEU A 29 -7.00 5.83 15.67
N THR A 30 -7.67 6.94 15.36
CA THR A 30 -9.09 7.12 15.67
C THR A 30 -9.96 6.26 14.75
N LEU A 31 -9.61 6.16 13.46
CA LEU A 31 -10.27 5.27 12.50
C LEU A 31 -10.07 3.79 12.89
N ALA A 32 -8.91 3.45 13.45
CA ALA A 32 -8.62 2.11 13.95
C ALA A 32 -9.60 1.63 15.03
N LYS A 33 -10.07 2.54 15.90
CA LYS A 33 -11.03 2.20 16.97
C LYS A 33 -12.39 1.75 16.44
N LYS A 34 -12.73 2.10 15.19
CA LYS A 34 -14.01 1.75 14.54
C LYS A 34 -13.91 0.53 13.62
N SER A 35 -12.71 -0.04 13.41
CA SER A 35 -12.49 -1.14 12.46
C SER A 35 -12.40 -2.51 13.15
N ARG A 36 -12.89 -3.56 12.46
CA ARG A 36 -12.69 -4.97 12.84
C ARG A 36 -11.26 -5.49 12.55
N ILE A 37 -10.47 -4.74 11.79
CA ILE A 37 -9.06 -5.07 11.53
C ILE A 37 -8.25 -4.88 12.83
N GLN A 38 -7.26 -5.74 13.06
CA GLN A 38 -6.42 -5.72 14.25
C GLN A 38 -5.83 -4.30 14.47
N ARG A 39 -6.07 -3.75 15.67
CA ARG A 39 -5.61 -2.40 16.06
C ARG A 39 -4.11 -2.19 15.82
N ASP A 40 -3.34 -3.25 15.92
CA ASP A 40 -1.88 -3.25 15.73
C ASP A 40 -1.47 -2.85 14.30
N VAL A 41 -2.26 -3.23 13.29
CA VAL A 41 -1.99 -2.87 11.89
C VAL A 41 -2.11 -1.37 11.68
N PHE A 42 -3.16 -0.75 12.21
CA PHE A 42 -3.33 0.71 12.12
C PHE A 42 -2.28 1.46 12.93
N TYR A 43 -1.86 0.90 14.06
CA TYR A 43 -0.78 1.49 14.86
C TYR A 43 0.54 1.51 14.09
N LEU A 44 0.88 0.39 13.43
CA LEU A 44 2.04 0.29 12.56
C LEU A 44 1.96 1.30 11.41
N LEU A 45 0.83 1.36 10.70
CA LEU A 45 0.62 2.29 9.58
C LEU A 45 0.73 3.75 10.02
N GLY A 46 0.10 4.13 11.14
CA GLY A 46 0.18 5.49 11.68
C GLY A 46 1.61 5.91 12.00
N ARG A 47 2.40 5.02 12.59
CA ARG A 47 3.82 5.24 12.87
C ARG A 47 4.66 5.40 11.59
N ILE A 48 4.44 4.55 10.60
CA ILE A 48 5.14 4.64 9.30
C ILE A 48 4.84 5.98 8.63
N VAL A 49 3.55 6.37 8.55
CA VAL A 49 3.14 7.64 7.93
C VAL A 49 3.76 8.83 8.64
N LYS A 50 3.75 8.84 9.98
CA LYS A 50 4.39 9.90 10.76
C LYS A 50 5.90 9.98 10.50
N MET A 51 6.59 8.85 10.48
CA MET A 51 8.03 8.81 10.22
C MET A 51 8.35 9.39 8.83
N VAL A 52 7.60 8.99 7.80
CA VAL A 52 7.75 9.52 6.44
C VAL A 52 7.52 11.03 6.41
N LEU A 53 6.46 11.53 7.04
CA LEU A 53 6.16 12.96 7.09
C LEU A 53 7.24 13.77 7.82
N ILE A 54 7.79 13.24 8.92
CA ILE A 54 8.89 13.90 9.63
C ILE A 54 10.13 14.00 8.74
N VAL A 55 10.49 12.91 8.05
CA VAL A 55 11.65 12.90 7.14
C VAL A 55 11.46 13.92 6.01
N VAL A 56 10.29 13.95 5.38
CA VAL A 56 9.95 14.94 4.35
C VAL A 56 10.00 16.36 4.91
N GLY A 57 9.48 16.56 6.13
CA GLY A 57 9.51 17.86 6.80
C GLY A 57 10.91 18.37 7.09
N LEU A 58 11.82 17.50 7.51
CA LEU A 58 13.22 17.86 7.74
C LEU A 58 13.91 18.29 6.44
N ILE A 59 13.68 17.56 5.34
CA ILE A 59 14.24 17.90 4.03
C ILE A 59 13.70 19.24 3.53
N ALA A 60 12.39 19.45 3.63
CA ALA A 60 11.78 20.72 3.27
C ALA A 60 12.33 21.88 4.11
N GLY A 61 12.46 21.68 5.43
CA GLY A 61 13.05 22.65 6.35
C GLY A 61 14.48 23.02 5.96
N PHE A 62 15.36 22.04 5.77
CA PHE A 62 16.74 22.30 5.35
C PHE A 62 16.83 23.02 4.01
N GLY A 63 16.00 22.64 3.04
CA GLY A 63 15.92 23.34 1.75
C GLY A 63 15.56 24.82 1.89
N THR A 64 14.57 25.16 2.73
CA THR A 64 14.19 26.56 2.98
C THR A 64 15.27 27.37 3.69
N MET A 65 16.08 26.73 4.55
CA MET A 65 17.25 27.35 5.17
C MET A 65 18.38 27.63 4.17
N GLY A 66 18.33 27.02 2.98
CA GLY A 66 19.35 27.16 1.94
C GLY A 66 20.41 26.08 1.94
N ILE A 67 20.19 24.99 2.68
CA ILE A 67 21.02 23.79 2.62
C ILE A 67 20.65 23.05 1.33
N ASP A 68 21.66 22.58 0.59
CA ASP A 68 21.41 21.71 -0.55
C ASP A 68 20.95 20.32 -0.07
N VAL A 69 19.72 19.96 -0.44
CA VAL A 69 19.09 18.69 -0.06
C VAL A 69 19.03 17.70 -1.22
N ALA A 70 19.66 17.99 -2.36
CA ALA A 70 19.61 17.15 -3.55
C ALA A 70 20.07 15.71 -3.27
N ALA A 71 21.19 15.55 -2.54
CA ALA A 71 21.70 14.23 -2.16
C ALA A 71 20.74 13.46 -1.23
N MET A 72 20.07 14.15 -0.31
CA MET A 72 19.09 13.53 0.60
C MET A 72 17.86 13.05 -0.18
N VAL A 73 17.35 13.88 -1.09
CA VAL A 73 16.21 13.54 -1.96
C VAL A 73 16.57 12.37 -2.87
N ALA A 74 17.77 12.36 -3.45
CA ALA A 74 18.25 11.27 -4.29
C ALA A 74 18.33 9.94 -3.50
N GLY A 75 18.89 9.96 -2.30
CA GLY A 75 18.99 8.78 -1.44
C GLY A 75 17.62 8.23 -1.02
N LEU A 76 16.67 9.11 -0.69
CA LEU A 76 15.28 8.72 -0.41
C LEU A 76 14.56 8.18 -1.64
N GLY A 77 14.83 8.75 -2.82
CA GLY A 77 14.29 8.25 -4.08
C GLY A 77 14.71 6.81 -4.33
N LEU A 78 16.01 6.51 -4.17
CA LEU A 78 16.54 5.15 -4.30
C LEU A 78 15.95 4.19 -3.25
N THR A 79 15.88 4.62 -1.99
CA THR A 79 15.33 3.82 -0.89
C THR A 79 13.84 3.55 -1.10
N GLY A 80 13.08 4.56 -1.51
CA GLY A 80 11.66 4.46 -1.83
C GLY A 80 11.40 3.55 -3.02
N PHE A 81 12.26 3.61 -4.05
CA PHE A 81 12.22 2.68 -5.18
C PHE A 81 12.45 1.23 -4.73
N ALA A 82 13.50 0.97 -3.94
CA ALA A 82 13.80 -0.36 -3.44
C ALA A 82 12.66 -0.93 -2.58
N LEU A 83 12.09 -0.11 -1.68
CA LEU A 83 10.95 -0.49 -0.86
C LEU A 83 9.70 -0.76 -1.71
N GLY A 84 9.40 0.11 -2.69
CA GLY A 84 8.29 -0.07 -3.61
C GLY A 84 8.43 -1.35 -4.43
N PHE A 85 9.65 -1.66 -4.87
CA PHE A 85 9.96 -2.90 -5.58
C PHE A 85 9.74 -4.13 -4.70
N ALA A 86 10.15 -4.09 -3.43
CA ALA A 86 9.90 -5.16 -2.46
C ALA A 86 8.40 -5.38 -2.19
N LEU A 87 7.58 -4.33 -2.29
CA LEU A 87 6.12 -4.40 -2.10
C LEU A 87 5.33 -4.72 -3.38
N LYS A 88 6.01 -4.81 -4.52
CA LYS A 88 5.38 -4.95 -5.85
C LYS A 88 4.37 -6.11 -5.90
N ASP A 89 4.75 -7.28 -5.39
CA ASP A 89 3.90 -8.48 -5.47
C ASP A 89 2.66 -8.37 -4.57
N ALA A 90 2.80 -7.77 -3.39
CA ALA A 90 1.67 -7.54 -2.49
C ALA A 90 0.65 -6.58 -3.14
N LEU A 91 1.13 -5.47 -3.71
CA LEU A 91 0.29 -4.50 -4.39
C LEU A 91 -0.36 -5.09 -5.64
N SER A 92 0.38 -5.86 -6.43
CA SER A 92 -0.14 -6.52 -7.63
C SER A 92 -1.30 -7.45 -7.31
N ASN A 93 -1.20 -8.24 -6.25
CA ASN A 93 -2.30 -9.11 -5.83
C ASN A 93 -3.52 -8.33 -5.35
N VAL A 94 -3.33 -7.28 -4.54
CA VAL A 94 -4.44 -6.44 -4.07
C VAL A 94 -5.18 -5.79 -5.25
N LEU A 95 -4.44 -5.19 -6.19
CA LEU A 95 -5.04 -4.57 -7.37
C LEU A 95 -5.77 -5.60 -8.23
N ALA A 96 -5.16 -6.75 -8.50
CA ALA A 96 -5.80 -7.84 -9.24
C ALA A 96 -7.08 -8.33 -8.54
N GLY A 97 -7.06 -8.47 -7.21
CA GLY A 97 -8.24 -8.86 -6.43
C GLY A 97 -9.38 -7.86 -6.55
N VAL A 98 -9.08 -6.57 -6.43
CA VAL A 98 -10.08 -5.50 -6.64
C VAL A 98 -10.65 -5.55 -8.06
N LEU A 99 -9.81 -5.72 -9.08
CA LEU A 99 -10.26 -5.78 -10.47
C LEU A 99 -11.13 -7.00 -10.75
N VAL A 100 -10.81 -8.17 -10.18
CA VAL A 100 -11.66 -9.36 -10.27
C VAL A 100 -13.02 -9.10 -9.61
N LEU A 101 -13.06 -8.45 -8.46
CA LEU A 101 -14.31 -8.13 -7.76
C LEU A 101 -15.17 -7.11 -8.52
N VAL A 102 -14.53 -6.11 -9.16
CA VAL A 102 -15.20 -5.03 -9.90
C VAL A 102 -15.70 -5.50 -11.26
N TYR A 103 -14.84 -6.13 -12.06
CA TYR A 103 -15.17 -6.54 -13.42
C TYR A 103 -15.84 -7.92 -13.50
N GLN A 104 -15.70 -8.74 -12.46
CA GLN A 104 -16.31 -10.07 -12.34
C GLN A 104 -16.17 -10.91 -13.62
N PRO A 105 -14.94 -11.13 -14.14
CA PRO A 105 -14.72 -11.95 -15.33
C PRO A 105 -15.24 -13.39 -15.13
N PHE A 106 -15.26 -13.85 -13.88
CA PHE A 106 -15.92 -15.05 -13.39
C PHE A 106 -16.60 -14.72 -12.06
N ARG A 107 -17.55 -15.55 -11.63
CA ARG A 107 -18.30 -15.35 -10.39
C ARG A 107 -17.98 -16.46 -9.39
N ILE A 108 -18.33 -16.23 -8.12
CA ILE A 108 -18.35 -17.30 -7.14
C ILE A 108 -19.31 -18.39 -7.64
N GLY A 109 -18.85 -19.64 -7.65
CA GLY A 109 -19.54 -20.78 -8.24
C GLY A 109 -19.14 -21.11 -9.68
N SER A 110 -18.39 -20.24 -10.37
CA SER A 110 -17.83 -20.57 -11.68
C SER A 110 -16.77 -21.66 -11.58
N HIS A 111 -16.82 -22.63 -12.48
CA HIS A 111 -15.76 -23.62 -12.68
C HIS A 111 -14.71 -23.03 -13.61
N ILE A 112 -13.47 -22.95 -13.14
CA ILE A 112 -12.38 -22.29 -13.84
C ILE A 112 -11.13 -23.16 -13.86
N LYS A 113 -10.29 -22.95 -14.87
CA LYS A 113 -8.95 -23.51 -14.93
C LYS A 113 -7.92 -22.42 -15.19
N VAL A 114 -6.87 -22.39 -14.36
CA VAL A 114 -5.78 -21.41 -14.44
C VAL A 114 -4.48 -22.03 -13.95
N SER A 115 -3.39 -21.82 -14.68
CA SER A 115 -2.03 -22.28 -14.30
C SER A 115 -1.96 -23.78 -13.90
N GLY A 116 -2.78 -24.64 -14.53
CA GLY A 116 -2.83 -26.08 -14.25
C GLY A 116 -3.72 -26.49 -13.06
N TYR A 117 -4.33 -25.53 -12.36
CA TYR A 117 -5.36 -25.79 -11.34
C TYR A 117 -6.74 -25.73 -11.96
N ASP A 118 -7.61 -26.67 -11.59
CA ASP A 118 -8.96 -26.84 -12.13
C ASP A 118 -9.93 -27.02 -10.97
N GLY A 119 -11.00 -26.24 -10.92
CA GLY A 119 -11.95 -26.29 -9.81
C GLY A 119 -12.96 -25.15 -9.77
N THR A 120 -13.76 -25.11 -8.71
CA THR A 120 -14.86 -24.15 -8.55
C THR A 120 -14.47 -23.01 -7.61
N VAL A 121 -14.70 -21.78 -8.05
CA VAL A 121 -14.43 -20.57 -7.25
C VAL A 121 -15.36 -20.50 -6.05
N ARG A 122 -14.81 -20.46 -4.84
CA ARG A 122 -15.58 -20.34 -3.59
C ARG A 122 -15.54 -18.95 -2.99
N ARG A 123 -14.41 -18.26 -3.09
CA ARG A 123 -14.22 -16.93 -2.50
C ARG A 123 -13.16 -16.16 -3.26
N VAL A 124 -13.33 -14.85 -3.36
CA VAL A 124 -12.31 -13.92 -3.80
C VAL A 124 -12.03 -12.94 -2.66
N ASP A 125 -10.82 -12.96 -2.14
CA ASP A 125 -10.30 -12.00 -1.16
C ASP A 125 -9.35 -11.02 -1.86
N LEU A 126 -8.81 -10.02 -1.14
CA LEU A 126 -7.89 -9.05 -1.74
C LEU A 126 -6.60 -9.69 -2.30
N ARG A 127 -6.07 -10.74 -1.66
CA ARG A 127 -4.81 -11.37 -2.08
C ARG A 127 -4.99 -12.66 -2.89
N TYR A 128 -6.01 -13.44 -2.55
CA TYR A 128 -6.19 -14.79 -3.09
C TYR A 128 -7.62 -15.01 -3.56
N THR A 129 -7.76 -15.85 -4.58
CA THR A 129 -9.01 -16.50 -4.92
C THR A 129 -8.93 -17.95 -4.48
N THR A 130 -9.91 -18.36 -3.68
CA THR A 130 -10.05 -19.71 -3.16
C THR A 130 -10.82 -20.55 -4.16
N VAL A 131 -10.16 -21.56 -4.70
CA VAL A 131 -10.72 -22.54 -5.63
C VAL A 131 -10.78 -23.90 -4.93
N GLU A 132 -11.93 -24.54 -4.94
CA GLU A 132 -12.07 -25.93 -4.49
C GLU A 132 -11.95 -26.88 -5.67
N SER A 133 -11.07 -27.88 -5.52
CA SER A 133 -10.75 -28.87 -6.52
C SER A 133 -10.80 -30.23 -5.84
N ASP A 134 -11.79 -31.05 -6.17
CA ASP A 134 -12.07 -32.34 -5.56
C ASP A 134 -11.97 -32.32 -4.02
N ASN A 135 -10.86 -32.83 -3.47
CA ASN A 135 -10.62 -33.00 -2.04
C ASN A 135 -9.57 -32.04 -1.47
N ARG A 136 -9.32 -30.90 -2.14
CA ARG A 136 -8.37 -29.88 -1.67
C ARG A 136 -8.83 -28.45 -2.00
N THR A 137 -8.40 -27.52 -1.14
CA THR A 137 -8.56 -26.08 -1.37
C THR A 137 -7.26 -25.52 -1.94
N VAL A 138 -7.35 -24.79 -3.05
CA VAL A 138 -6.22 -24.12 -3.70
C VAL A 138 -6.39 -22.61 -3.53
N LEU A 139 -5.35 -21.95 -2.98
CA LEU A 139 -5.30 -20.50 -2.85
C LEU A 139 -4.48 -19.92 -4.00
N ILE A 140 -5.16 -19.33 -4.97
CA ILE A 140 -4.52 -18.79 -6.17
C ILE A 140 -4.29 -17.30 -5.96
N PRO A 141 -3.03 -16.80 -6.02
CA PRO A 141 -2.76 -15.36 -5.96
C PRO A 141 -3.55 -14.63 -7.06
N ASN A 142 -4.25 -13.56 -6.72
CA ASN A 142 -5.10 -12.84 -7.69
C ASN A 142 -4.30 -12.33 -8.88
N ALA A 143 -3.03 -11.96 -8.68
CA ALA A 143 -2.15 -11.55 -9.77
C ALA A 143 -1.98 -12.66 -10.82
N ASN A 144 -1.98 -13.94 -10.42
CA ASN A 144 -1.92 -15.06 -11.38
C ASN A 144 -3.20 -15.19 -12.20
N LEU A 145 -4.36 -14.93 -11.62
CA LEU A 145 -5.65 -14.94 -12.34
C LEU A 145 -5.77 -13.79 -13.33
N PHE A 146 -5.12 -12.66 -13.05
CA PHE A 146 -5.15 -11.49 -13.91
C PHE A 146 -4.09 -11.55 -15.03
N ASN A 147 -2.92 -12.12 -14.74
CA ASN A 147 -1.79 -12.14 -15.67
C ASN A 147 -1.76 -13.37 -16.60
N ASN A 148 -2.52 -14.43 -16.28
CA ASN A 148 -2.58 -15.64 -17.09
C ASN A 148 -3.97 -15.83 -17.71
N PRO A 149 -4.08 -16.53 -18.85
CA PRO A 149 -5.37 -16.96 -19.37
C PRO A 149 -6.14 -17.79 -18.33
N VAL A 150 -7.43 -17.49 -18.18
CA VAL A 150 -8.36 -18.23 -17.32
C VAL A 150 -9.43 -18.84 -18.21
N GLU A 151 -9.51 -20.16 -18.24
CA GLU A 151 -10.59 -20.87 -18.91
C GLU A 151 -11.80 -20.90 -17.98
N ILE A 152 -12.97 -20.52 -18.49
CA ILE A 152 -14.23 -20.51 -17.76
C ILE A 152 -15.17 -21.50 -18.45
N PHE A 153 -15.52 -22.57 -17.75
CA PHE A 153 -16.41 -23.58 -18.29
C PHE A 153 -17.86 -23.06 -18.23
N LYS A 154 -18.56 -23.14 -19.36
CA LYS A 154 -19.98 -22.81 -19.45
C LYS A 154 -20.77 -24.07 -19.13
N SER A 155 -21.56 -24.02 -18.07
CA SER A 155 -22.64 -24.99 -17.82
C SER A 155 -23.85 -24.68 -18.66
#